data_AF-A0A7C3M2R4-F1
#
_entry.id   AF-A0A7C3M2R4-F1
#
_cell.length_a   1.000
_cell.length_b   1.000
_cell.length_c   1.000
_cell.angle_alpha   90.00
_cell.angle_beta   90.00
_cell.angle_gamma   90.00
#
_symmetry.space_group_name_H-M   'P 1'
#
loop_
_entity.id
_entity.type
_entity.pdbx_description
1 polymer ?
#
loop_
_entity_poly.entity_id
_entity_poly.type
_entity_poly.pdbx_seq_one_letter_code
_entity_poly.pdbx_strand_id
1 'polypeptide(L)'
;MMVQTSEKKYITPIDMASLPKETNRSIFLGKIIGLNSKAFFDMDQLTKHMFIVGGSGTGKTTAGMVIAEECLLKNIAVIVFTPTKQWNFFGSKCDSEKMLRLYKEFGLSEEDRKEFDHKEVVISYDDLNIDVASYIEEGKINVFVLEELTENDYNEFVKNSLESMIYKNWATTDKLKVLLVFENAYKLSPNFGNKATLMLEKACREFRKYGIGILLITHSFSDFGPAVLGNVASEIWFKTSYDKDLDRITHRYGPEYRTAIVKLKTGECMIANVEYNYSKPWFVKFRPLYHKF
;
A
#
# COMPACT_ATOMS: atom_id res chain seq x y z
N MET A 1 -9.60 0.57 -29.87
CA MET A 1 -10.89 1.23 -30.15
C MET A 1 -11.15 2.22 -29.02
N MET A 2 -11.15 3.53 -29.31
CA MET A 2 -11.41 4.55 -28.29
C MET A 2 -12.89 4.50 -27.92
N VAL A 3 -13.20 4.03 -26.71
CA VAL A 3 -14.56 4.06 -26.17
C VAL A 3 -14.80 5.47 -25.61
N GLN A 4 -15.66 6.25 -26.27
CA GLN A 4 -16.18 7.50 -25.73
C GLN A 4 -17.46 7.20 -24.96
N THR A 5 -17.42 7.27 -23.62
CA THR A 5 -18.62 7.26 -22.78
C THR A 5 -18.94 8.66 -22.27
N SER A 6 -20.24 8.93 -22.12
CA SER A 6 -20.84 10.24 -21.82
C SER A 6 -20.67 10.74 -20.37
N GLU A 7 -19.87 10.06 -19.53
CA GLU A 7 -19.57 10.47 -18.16
C GLU A 7 -18.11 10.94 -18.04
N LYS A 8 -17.80 12.15 -18.54
CA LYS A 8 -16.47 12.77 -18.47
C LYS A 8 -16.09 13.19 -17.03
N LYS A 9 -15.96 12.26 -16.09
CA LYS A 9 -15.37 12.51 -14.76
C LYS A 9 -13.89 12.17 -14.67
N TYR A 10 -13.39 11.28 -15.53
CA TYR A 10 -12.01 10.79 -15.51
C TYR A 10 -11.41 10.77 -16.92
N ILE A 11 -10.08 10.78 -17.00
CA ILE A 11 -9.33 10.91 -18.25
C ILE A 11 -9.30 9.55 -18.96
N THR A 12 -9.67 9.53 -20.25
CA THR A 12 -9.55 8.36 -21.13
C THR A 12 -9.10 8.82 -22.52
N PRO A 13 -8.13 8.12 -23.14
CA PRO A 13 -8.09 6.66 -23.24
C PRO A 13 -7.02 5.98 -22.37
N ILE A 14 -7.45 4.95 -21.64
CA ILE A 14 -6.59 3.96 -20.98
C ILE A 14 -6.24 2.88 -21.99
N ASP A 15 -4.97 2.51 -22.10
CA ASP A 15 -4.58 1.34 -22.89
C ASP A 15 -4.66 0.07 -22.04
N MET A 16 -5.79 -0.64 -22.16
CA MET A 16 -6.04 -1.89 -21.44
C MET A 16 -4.99 -2.97 -21.71
N ALA A 17 -4.31 -2.96 -22.86
CA ALA A 17 -3.29 -3.95 -23.17
C ALA A 17 -2.00 -3.73 -22.35
N SER A 18 -1.73 -2.48 -21.97
CA SER A 18 -0.59 -2.06 -21.17
C SER A 18 -0.81 -2.10 -19.65
N LEU A 19 -2.04 -2.42 -19.20
CA LEU A 19 -2.35 -2.57 -17.79
C LEU A 19 -2.07 -3.98 -17.28
N PRO A 20 -1.81 -4.15 -15.96
CA PRO A 20 -1.66 -5.47 -15.36
C PRO A 20 -2.90 -6.34 -15.60
N LYS A 21 -2.65 -7.62 -15.89
CA LYS A 21 -3.68 -8.63 -16.15
C LYS A 21 -3.74 -9.63 -15.01
N GLU A 22 -4.83 -10.39 -14.97
CA GLU A 22 -4.99 -11.49 -14.02
C GLU A 22 -3.93 -12.57 -14.27
N THR A 23 -3.14 -12.88 -13.23
CA THR A 23 -2.14 -13.94 -13.21
C THR A 23 -2.08 -14.55 -11.80
N ASN A 24 -1.33 -15.64 -11.65
CA ASN A 24 -1.04 -16.19 -10.32
C ASN A 24 -0.24 -15.24 -9.42
N ARG A 25 0.34 -14.16 -9.96
CA ARG A 25 1.07 -13.12 -9.22
C ARG A 25 0.41 -11.73 -9.30
N SER A 26 -0.87 -11.66 -9.67
CA SER A 26 -1.61 -10.39 -9.70
C SER A 26 -2.43 -10.15 -8.43
N ILE A 27 -2.44 -8.92 -7.93
CA ILE A 27 -3.29 -8.41 -6.86
C ILE A 27 -4.60 -7.91 -7.45
N PHE A 28 -5.74 -8.45 -7.03
CA PHE A 28 -7.05 -7.90 -7.40
C PHE A 28 -7.39 -6.69 -6.55
N LEU A 29 -7.25 -5.49 -7.13
CA LEU A 29 -7.50 -4.22 -6.42
C LEU A 29 -8.99 -3.86 -6.36
N GLY A 30 -9.74 -4.14 -7.42
CA GLY A 30 -11.13 -3.71 -7.55
C GLY A 30 -11.53 -3.48 -9.01
N LYS A 31 -12.10 -2.32 -9.34
CA LYS A 31 -12.58 -2.01 -10.70
C LYS A 31 -11.97 -0.73 -11.25
N ILE A 32 -11.67 -0.71 -12.55
CA ILE A 32 -11.22 0.51 -13.24
C ILE A 32 -12.41 1.46 -13.37
N ILE A 33 -12.27 2.71 -12.93
CA ILE A 33 -13.37 3.67 -12.96
C ILE A 33 -13.71 4.06 -14.40
N GLY A 34 -15.01 4.14 -14.70
CA GLY A 34 -15.52 4.41 -16.06
C GLY A 34 -15.55 3.18 -16.97
N LEU A 35 -15.02 2.04 -16.51
CA LEU A 35 -15.06 0.75 -17.19
C LEU A 35 -15.69 -0.30 -16.26
N ASN A 36 -16.33 -1.34 -16.79
CA ASN A 36 -16.78 -2.47 -15.96
C ASN A 36 -15.71 -3.57 -15.84
N SER A 37 -14.44 -3.19 -15.91
CA SER A 37 -13.29 -4.10 -15.94
C SER A 37 -12.64 -4.20 -14.56
N LYS A 38 -12.22 -5.41 -14.20
CA LYS A 38 -11.40 -5.64 -13.00
C LYS A 38 -10.06 -4.89 -13.13
N ALA A 39 -9.60 -4.32 -12.03
CA ALA A 39 -8.30 -3.69 -11.90
C ALA A 39 -7.35 -4.65 -11.16
N PHE A 40 -6.25 -4.98 -11.81
CA PHE A 40 -5.19 -5.79 -11.24
C PHE A 40 -3.91 -4.97 -11.07
N PHE A 41 -3.02 -5.46 -10.21
CA PHE A 41 -1.66 -4.95 -10.07
C PHE A 41 -0.68 -6.13 -10.02
N ASP A 42 0.50 -6.00 -10.61
CA ASP A 42 1.52 -7.04 -10.52
C ASP A 42 2.19 -6.99 -9.14
N MET A 43 2.04 -8.06 -8.37
CA MET A 43 2.59 -8.15 -7.01
C MET A 43 4.10 -7.97 -6.98
N ASP A 44 4.84 -8.43 -8.00
CA ASP A 44 6.29 -8.35 -8.01
C ASP A 44 6.79 -6.91 -8.18
N GLN A 45 5.94 -5.98 -8.63
CA GLN A 45 6.25 -4.55 -8.64
C GLN A 45 6.35 -3.95 -7.23
N LEU A 46 5.79 -4.61 -6.20
CA LEU A 46 5.95 -4.19 -4.81
C LEU A 46 7.40 -4.32 -4.31
N THR A 47 8.26 -5.08 -5.01
CA THR A 47 9.71 -5.10 -4.75
C THR A 47 10.39 -3.76 -5.03
N LYS A 48 9.75 -2.89 -5.83
CA LYS A 48 10.14 -1.49 -6.06
C LYS A 48 9.30 -0.52 -5.23
N HIS A 49 8.73 -1.02 -4.13
CA HIS A 49 7.99 -0.28 -3.12
C HIS A 49 6.73 0.45 -3.65
N MET A 50 5.89 0.90 -2.74
CA MET A 50 4.66 1.60 -3.07
C MET A 50 4.29 2.62 -2.00
N PHE A 51 3.77 3.76 -2.45
CA PHE A 51 3.07 4.71 -1.60
C PHE A 51 1.55 4.60 -1.76
N ILE A 52 0.82 4.71 -0.65
CA ILE A 52 -0.62 5.02 -0.62
C ILE A 52 -0.80 6.37 0.09
N VAL A 53 -1.32 7.35 -0.63
CA VAL A 53 -1.42 8.75 -0.19
C VAL A 53 -2.83 9.30 -0.28
N GLY A 54 -3.20 10.22 0.61
CA GLY A 54 -4.51 10.86 0.62
C GLY A 54 -5.01 11.31 2.01
N GLY A 55 -6.10 12.08 2.02
CA GLY A 55 -6.71 12.61 3.23
C GLY A 55 -7.27 11.53 4.19
N SER A 56 -7.65 11.94 5.39
CA SER A 56 -8.33 11.04 6.34
C SER A 56 -9.69 10.55 5.79
N GLY A 57 -10.07 9.31 6.08
CA GLY A 57 -11.35 8.72 5.66
C GLY A 57 -11.51 8.44 4.15
N THR A 58 -10.44 8.57 3.37
CA THR A 58 -10.51 8.42 1.90
C THR A 58 -10.40 6.96 1.42
N GLY A 59 -9.96 6.04 2.27
CA GLY A 59 -9.84 4.60 1.96
C GLY A 59 -8.41 4.05 1.90
N LYS A 60 -7.39 4.85 2.26
CA LYS A 60 -5.98 4.43 2.23
C LYS A 60 -5.69 3.12 2.96
N THR A 61 -6.06 3.04 4.23
CA THR A 61 -5.80 1.88 5.09
C THR A 61 -6.51 0.64 4.53
N THR A 62 -7.77 0.79 4.13
CA THR A 62 -8.53 -0.27 3.45
C THR A 62 -7.82 -0.75 2.18
N ALA A 63 -7.25 0.16 1.38
CA ALA A 63 -6.51 -0.22 0.17
C ALA A 63 -5.19 -0.95 0.48
N GLY A 64 -4.46 -0.51 1.51
CA GLY A 64 -3.28 -1.22 1.99
C GLY A 64 -3.61 -2.62 2.49
N MET A 65 -4.73 -2.75 3.21
CA MET A 65 -5.28 -4.01 3.67
C MET A 65 -5.69 -4.92 2.52
N VAL A 66 -6.34 -4.41 1.46
CA VAL A 66 -6.64 -5.18 0.23
C VAL A 66 -5.36 -5.76 -0.39
N ILE A 67 -4.29 -4.94 -0.46
CA ILE A 67 -2.98 -5.39 -0.98
C ILE A 67 -2.41 -6.50 -0.08
N ALA A 68 -2.48 -6.34 1.24
CA ALA A 68 -2.02 -7.35 2.19
C ALA A 68 -2.80 -8.67 2.07
N GLU A 69 -4.14 -8.63 1.98
CA GLU A 69 -4.96 -9.82 1.76
C GLU A 69 -4.55 -10.58 0.49
N GLU A 70 -4.34 -9.86 -0.62
CA GLU A 70 -3.92 -10.48 -1.88
C GLU A 70 -2.51 -11.09 -1.80
N CYS A 71 -1.62 -10.49 -1.01
CA CYS A 71 -0.29 -11.04 -0.68
C CYS A 71 -0.43 -12.35 0.12
N LEU A 72 -1.24 -12.35 1.17
CA LEU A 72 -1.48 -13.53 2.01
C LEU A 72 -2.11 -14.68 1.20
N LEU A 73 -3.07 -14.38 0.32
CA LEU A 73 -3.65 -15.35 -0.62
C LEU A 73 -2.63 -16.01 -1.55
N LYS A 74 -1.46 -15.40 -1.72
CA LYS A 74 -0.37 -15.88 -2.58
C LYS A 74 0.85 -16.30 -1.76
N ASN A 75 0.63 -16.63 -0.49
CA ASN A 75 1.63 -17.14 0.45
C ASN A 75 2.81 -16.18 0.67
N ILE A 76 2.57 -14.87 0.58
CA ILE A 76 3.57 -13.83 0.87
C ILE A 76 3.47 -13.45 2.34
N ALA A 77 4.61 -13.35 3.02
CA ALA A 77 4.68 -12.88 4.40
C ALA A 77 4.36 -11.39 4.49
N VAL A 78 3.55 -10.96 5.45
CA VAL A 78 3.22 -9.56 5.67
C VAL A 78 3.63 -9.14 7.08
N ILE A 79 4.39 -8.06 7.19
CA ILE A 79 4.72 -7.43 8.48
C ILE A 79 4.14 -6.03 8.47
N VAL A 80 3.34 -5.70 9.48
CA VAL A 80 2.70 -4.38 9.59
C VAL A 80 3.26 -3.65 10.80
N PHE A 81 3.72 -2.42 10.60
CA PHE A 81 4.05 -1.46 11.66
C PHE A 81 2.90 -0.47 11.74
N THR A 82 2.17 -0.46 12.85
CA THR A 82 0.97 0.37 13.01
C THR A 82 0.94 1.04 14.38
N PRO A 83 0.60 2.34 14.46
CA PRO A 83 0.43 3.02 15.75
C PRO A 83 -0.91 2.72 16.42
N THR A 84 -1.79 1.94 15.78
CA THR A 84 -3.11 1.56 16.31
C THR A 84 -3.39 0.09 16.05
N LYS A 85 -4.41 -0.46 16.71
CA LYS A 85 -4.86 -1.85 16.54
C LYS A 85 -5.75 -2.09 15.31
N GLN A 86 -5.83 -1.14 14.38
CA GLN A 86 -6.71 -1.23 13.21
C GLN A 86 -6.42 -2.44 12.31
N TRP A 87 -5.19 -2.94 12.31
CA TRP A 87 -4.77 -4.09 11.51
C TRP A 87 -4.93 -5.45 12.22
N ASN A 88 -5.47 -5.51 13.44
CA ASN A 88 -5.47 -6.74 14.25
C ASN A 88 -6.59 -7.75 13.91
N PHE A 89 -7.48 -7.41 12.98
CA PHE A 89 -8.72 -8.17 12.73
C PHE A 89 -8.64 -9.14 11.55
N PHE A 90 -7.44 -9.40 11.01
CA PHE A 90 -7.22 -10.34 9.90
C PHE A 90 -7.61 -11.78 10.25
N GLY A 91 -7.56 -12.16 11.53
CA GLY A 91 -7.97 -13.49 12.02
C GLY A 91 -9.49 -13.72 12.08
N SER A 92 -10.29 -12.90 11.39
CA SER A 92 -11.74 -13.08 11.35
C SER A 92 -12.30 -12.67 9.99
N LYS A 93 -13.32 -13.39 9.53
CA LYS A 93 -14.06 -13.08 8.30
C LYS A 93 -14.81 -11.75 8.40
N CYS A 94 -14.97 -11.05 7.28
CA CYS A 94 -15.72 -9.80 7.23
C CYS A 94 -17.17 -9.97 7.73
N ASP A 95 -17.57 -9.17 8.72
CA ASP A 95 -18.93 -9.10 9.28
C ASP A 95 -19.57 -7.71 9.11
N SER A 96 -18.85 -6.76 8.52
CA SER A 96 -19.33 -5.40 8.31
C SER A 96 -20.39 -5.32 7.22
N GLU A 97 -21.65 -5.05 7.58
CA GLU A 97 -22.73 -4.85 6.61
C GLU A 97 -22.39 -3.81 5.54
N LYS A 98 -21.66 -2.74 5.91
CA LYS A 98 -21.24 -1.69 4.97
C LYS A 98 -20.32 -2.24 3.89
N MET A 99 -19.39 -3.14 4.25
CA MET A 99 -18.50 -3.80 3.30
C MET A 99 -19.25 -4.84 2.47
N LEU A 100 -20.04 -5.69 3.12
CA LEU A 100 -20.78 -6.79 2.45
C LEU A 100 -21.75 -6.26 1.39
N ARG A 101 -22.39 -5.11 1.62
CA ARG A 101 -23.24 -4.44 0.61
C ARG A 101 -22.48 -4.08 -0.67
N LEU A 102 -21.16 -3.89 -0.62
CA LEU A 102 -20.34 -3.58 -1.78
C LEU A 102 -19.91 -4.83 -2.56
N TYR A 103 -19.96 -6.03 -1.97
CA TYR A 103 -19.39 -7.25 -2.57
C TYR A 103 -19.91 -7.51 -3.98
N LYS A 104 -21.23 -7.42 -4.17
CA LYS A 104 -21.87 -7.63 -5.48
C LYS A 104 -21.35 -6.67 -6.55
N GLU A 105 -21.01 -5.44 -6.18
CA GLU A 105 -20.42 -4.46 -7.11
C GLU A 105 -19.09 -4.96 -7.68
N PHE A 106 -18.32 -5.73 -6.91
CA PHE A 106 -17.00 -6.25 -7.28
C PHE A 106 -17.03 -7.70 -7.76
N GLY A 107 -18.21 -8.30 -7.90
CA GLY A 107 -18.36 -9.71 -8.26
C GLY A 107 -17.97 -10.67 -7.14
N LEU A 108 -18.10 -10.22 -5.88
CA LEU A 108 -17.86 -11.00 -4.68
C LEU A 108 -19.18 -11.43 -4.03
N SER A 109 -19.09 -12.42 -3.15
CA SER A 109 -20.16 -13.06 -2.39
C SER A 109 -19.73 -13.33 -0.94
N GLU A 110 -20.67 -13.71 -0.07
CA GLU A 110 -20.33 -14.02 1.33
C GLU A 110 -19.35 -15.19 1.50
N GLU A 111 -19.22 -16.04 0.48
CA GLU A 111 -18.26 -17.15 0.43
C GLU A 111 -16.82 -16.67 0.21
N ASP A 112 -16.64 -15.47 -0.35
CA ASP A 112 -15.33 -14.86 -0.59
C ASP A 112 -14.68 -14.30 0.68
N ARG A 113 -15.44 -14.22 1.78
CA ARG A 113 -14.91 -13.76 3.07
C ARG A 113 -13.87 -14.73 3.60
N LYS A 114 -12.78 -14.18 4.15
CA LYS A 114 -11.63 -14.95 4.61
C LYS A 114 -11.12 -14.42 5.92
N GLU A 115 -10.56 -15.34 6.70
CA GLU A 115 -9.63 -15.04 7.78
C GLU A 115 -8.23 -15.43 7.32
N PHE A 116 -7.22 -14.84 7.94
CA PHE A 116 -5.82 -15.05 7.64
C PHE A 116 -5.06 -15.40 8.92
N ASP A 117 -3.98 -16.15 8.80
CA ASP A 117 -3.09 -16.42 9.93
C ASP A 117 -2.46 -15.10 10.39
N HIS A 118 -2.82 -14.69 11.61
CA HIS A 118 -2.57 -13.36 12.14
C HIS A 118 -1.97 -13.43 13.54
N LYS A 119 -0.94 -12.61 13.79
CA LYS A 119 -0.35 -12.42 15.12
C LYS A 119 -0.23 -10.95 15.47
N GLU A 120 -0.82 -10.54 16.59
CA GLU A 120 -0.56 -9.25 17.23
C GLU A 120 0.76 -9.33 18.00
N VAL A 121 1.61 -8.31 17.85
CA VAL A 121 2.86 -8.12 18.59
C VAL A 121 2.84 -6.70 19.14
N VAL A 122 2.54 -6.54 20.42
CA VAL A 122 2.58 -5.22 21.07
C VAL A 122 4.02 -4.90 21.43
N ILE A 123 4.49 -3.70 21.07
CA ILE A 123 5.87 -3.26 21.29
C ILE A 123 5.90 -2.19 22.35
N SER A 124 6.67 -2.46 23.39
CA SER A 124 6.99 -1.53 24.47
C SER A 124 8.44 -1.03 24.36
N TYR A 125 8.86 -0.18 25.31
CA TYR A 125 10.23 0.31 25.39
C TYR A 125 11.28 -0.81 25.57
N ASP A 126 10.91 -1.93 26.19
CA ASP A 126 11.83 -3.05 26.40
C ASP A 126 12.04 -3.90 25.12
N ASP A 127 11.17 -3.72 24.13
CA ASP A 127 11.12 -4.52 22.90
C ASP A 127 11.80 -3.86 21.69
N LEU A 128 12.48 -2.71 21.88
CA LEU A 128 13.01 -1.89 20.78
C LEU A 128 14.07 -2.58 19.90
N ASN A 129 14.59 -3.73 20.35
CA ASN A 129 15.62 -4.52 19.66
C ASN A 129 15.14 -5.93 19.26
N ILE A 130 13.84 -6.20 19.30
CA ILE A 130 13.29 -7.49 18.87
C ILE A 130 13.66 -7.77 17.40
N ASP A 131 14.01 -9.02 17.09
CA ASP A 131 14.29 -9.41 15.70
C ASP A 131 12.97 -9.55 14.92
N VAL A 132 12.52 -8.47 14.28
CA VAL A 132 11.35 -8.48 13.39
C VAL A 132 11.47 -9.53 12.29
N ALA A 133 12.69 -9.81 11.81
CA ALA A 133 12.90 -10.78 10.73
C ALA A 133 12.63 -12.22 11.18
N SER A 134 12.55 -12.50 12.48
CA SER A 134 12.15 -13.80 13.03
C SER A 134 10.65 -14.09 12.92
N TYR A 135 9.83 -13.05 12.67
CA TYR A 135 8.37 -13.17 12.51
C TYR A 135 7.96 -13.36 11.05
N ILE A 136 8.91 -13.36 10.10
CA ILE A 136 8.60 -13.54 8.69
C ILE A 136 8.27 -15.01 8.42
N GLU A 137 6.98 -15.27 8.22
CA GLU A 137 6.41 -16.59 7.94
C GLU A 137 5.51 -16.48 6.70
N GLU A 138 5.70 -17.38 5.72
CA GLU A 138 4.93 -17.34 4.47
C GLU A 138 3.42 -17.46 4.74
N GLY A 139 2.62 -16.63 4.07
CA GLY A 139 1.15 -16.64 4.21
C GLY A 139 0.61 -16.11 5.54
N LYS A 140 1.48 -15.59 6.41
CA LYS A 140 1.11 -15.03 7.71
C LYS A 140 1.28 -13.51 7.74
N ILE A 141 0.38 -12.86 8.48
CA ILE A 141 0.48 -11.43 8.81
C ILE A 141 0.85 -11.25 10.29
N ASN A 142 1.95 -10.55 10.55
CA ASN A 142 2.35 -10.16 11.90
C ASN A 142 2.22 -8.65 12.04
N VAL A 143 1.45 -8.21 13.04
CA VAL A 143 1.08 -6.80 13.25
C VAL A 143 1.78 -6.28 14.49
N PHE A 144 2.80 -5.47 14.27
CA PHE A 144 3.55 -4.75 15.30
C PHE A 144 2.79 -3.48 15.68
N VAL A 145 2.18 -3.52 16.87
CA VAL A 145 1.40 -2.41 17.43
C VAL A 145 2.33 -1.51 18.23
N LEU A 146 2.44 -0.26 17.81
CA LEU A 146 3.42 0.73 18.28
C LEU A 146 2.77 1.88 19.05
N GLU A 147 1.57 1.65 19.59
CA GLU A 147 0.75 2.67 20.27
C GLU A 147 1.42 3.19 21.55
N GLU A 148 2.16 2.33 22.27
CA GLU A 148 2.81 2.66 23.53
C GLU A 148 4.15 3.39 23.37
N LEU A 149 4.68 3.48 22.14
CA LEU A 149 5.98 4.07 21.88
C LEU A 149 5.90 5.60 21.78
N THR A 150 6.85 6.28 22.41
CA THR A 150 7.10 7.70 22.13
C THR A 150 7.61 7.89 20.69
N GLU A 151 7.61 9.12 20.16
CA GLU A 151 8.13 9.38 18.81
C GLU A 151 9.61 8.98 18.66
N ASN A 152 10.41 9.16 19.70
CA ASN A 152 11.81 8.75 19.72
C ASN A 152 11.95 7.22 19.74
N ASP A 153 11.16 6.54 20.56
CA ASP A 153 11.21 5.08 20.66
C ASP A 153 10.69 4.42 19.38
N TYR A 154 9.63 4.98 18.77
CA TYR A 154 9.16 4.58 17.45
C TYR A 154 10.28 4.68 16.40
N ASN A 155 11.01 5.79 16.39
CA ASN A 155 12.13 5.98 15.46
C ASN A 155 13.26 4.97 15.71
N GLU A 156 13.61 4.72 16.97
CA GLU A 156 14.66 3.77 17.31
C GLU A 156 14.23 2.33 16.94
N PHE A 157 12.99 1.94 17.26
CA PHE A 157 12.43 0.64 16.91
C PHE A 157 12.46 0.38 15.40
N VAL A 158 11.91 1.30 14.60
CA VAL A 158 11.86 1.13 13.15
C VAL A 158 13.27 1.13 12.55
N LYS A 159 14.17 2.00 13.05
CA LYS A 159 15.58 2.00 12.63
C LYS A 159 16.24 0.65 12.94
N ASN A 160 16.12 0.13 14.15
CA ASN A 160 16.71 -1.16 14.54
C ASN A 160 16.12 -2.33 13.74
N SER A 161 14.81 -2.31 13.51
CA SER A 161 14.09 -3.33 12.72
C SER A 161 14.57 -3.37 11.28
N LEU A 162 14.67 -2.21 10.62
CA LEU A 162 15.16 -2.13 9.25
C LEU A 162 16.66 -2.45 9.16
N GLU A 163 17.46 -2.01 10.14
CA GLU A 163 18.89 -2.24 10.18
C GLU A 163 19.23 -3.73 10.30
N SER A 164 18.59 -4.44 11.24
CA SER A 164 18.78 -5.88 11.42
C SER A 164 18.38 -6.66 10.16
N MET A 165 17.30 -6.25 9.51
CA MET A 165 16.86 -6.83 8.24
C MET A 165 17.86 -6.56 7.11
N ILE A 166 18.40 -5.34 6.97
CA ILE A 166 19.36 -5.01 5.90
C ILE A 166 20.63 -5.86 5.98
N TYR A 167 21.15 -6.10 7.18
CA TYR A 167 22.39 -6.85 7.37
C TYR A 167 22.21 -8.37 7.44
N LYS A 168 20.96 -8.86 7.38
CA LYS A 168 20.68 -10.30 7.29
C LYS A 168 21.00 -10.83 5.89
N ASN A 169 21.51 -12.05 5.80
CA ASN A 169 21.85 -12.68 4.53
C ASN A 169 20.60 -13.25 3.83
N TRP A 170 19.94 -12.42 3.01
CA TRP A 170 18.77 -12.82 2.24
C TRP A 170 19.16 -13.46 0.90
N ALA A 171 18.37 -14.44 0.45
CA ALA A 171 18.45 -14.93 -0.92
C ALA A 171 18.03 -13.83 -1.91
N THR A 172 18.74 -13.72 -3.03
CA THR A 172 18.37 -12.79 -4.10
C THR A 172 17.18 -13.32 -4.89
N THR A 173 16.24 -12.43 -5.21
CA THR A 173 15.08 -12.77 -6.02
C THR A 173 14.42 -11.51 -6.58
N ASP A 174 13.83 -11.63 -7.76
CA ASP A 174 12.98 -10.61 -8.39
C ASP A 174 11.50 -10.76 -8.00
N LYS A 175 11.17 -11.79 -7.21
CA LYS A 175 9.80 -12.10 -6.75
C LYS A 175 9.55 -11.51 -5.38
N LEU A 176 8.37 -10.93 -5.17
CA LEU A 176 7.94 -10.53 -3.84
C LEU A 176 7.86 -11.77 -2.93
N LYS A 177 8.47 -11.68 -1.75
CA LYS A 177 8.50 -12.68 -0.68
C LYS A 177 7.99 -12.14 0.64
N VAL A 178 8.28 -10.87 0.91
CA VAL A 178 7.87 -10.19 2.14
C VAL A 178 7.33 -8.81 1.78
N LEU A 179 6.20 -8.42 2.37
CA LEU A 179 5.67 -7.07 2.31
C LEU A 179 5.75 -6.43 3.70
N LEU A 180 6.55 -5.37 3.82
CA LEU A 180 6.55 -4.50 5.00
C LEU A 180 5.53 -3.37 4.78
N VAL A 181 4.62 -3.19 5.71
CA VAL A 181 3.61 -2.13 5.67
C VAL A 181 3.85 -1.16 6.81
N PHE A 182 3.97 0.13 6.51
CA PHE A 182 4.05 1.19 7.52
C PHE A 182 2.78 2.03 7.45
N GLU A 183 1.88 1.82 8.42
CA GLU A 183 0.71 2.68 8.62
C GLU A 183 1.16 3.99 9.28
N ASN A 184 0.54 5.12 8.89
CA ASN A 184 0.93 6.45 9.36
C ASN A 184 2.43 6.73 9.15
N ALA A 185 2.92 6.40 7.95
CA ALA A 185 4.33 6.52 7.58
C ALA A 185 4.88 7.95 7.67
N TYR A 186 4.05 8.99 7.84
CA TYR A 186 4.51 10.36 8.10
C TYR A 186 5.48 10.44 9.30
N LYS A 187 5.37 9.52 10.28
CA LYS A 187 6.31 9.39 11.41
C LYS A 187 7.72 8.97 10.99
N LEU A 188 7.89 8.46 9.77
CA LEU A 188 9.15 8.13 9.12
C LEU A 188 9.63 9.21 8.16
N SER A 189 8.99 10.38 8.18
CA SER A 189 9.47 11.54 7.45
C SER A 189 10.55 12.27 8.26
N PRO A 190 11.44 13.04 7.62
CA PRO A 190 12.47 13.83 8.30
C PRO A 190 11.93 14.77 9.38
N ASN A 191 10.64 15.14 9.31
CA ASN A 191 10.00 16.04 10.28
C ASN A 191 9.78 15.39 11.65
N PHE A 192 9.79 14.05 11.74
CA PHE A 192 9.47 13.29 12.96
C PHE A 192 10.66 12.47 13.46
N GLY A 193 11.86 12.73 12.93
CA GLY A 193 13.08 12.03 13.29
C GLY A 193 13.88 11.61 12.06
N ASN A 194 15.19 11.52 12.23
CA ASN A 194 16.10 11.22 11.12
C ASN A 194 16.62 9.77 11.13
N LYS A 195 16.60 9.08 12.27
CA LYS A 195 17.18 7.73 12.40
C LYS A 195 16.43 6.71 11.53
N ALA A 196 15.12 6.60 11.72
CA ALA A 196 14.29 5.68 10.93
C ALA A 196 14.25 6.09 9.45
N THR A 197 14.16 7.39 9.17
CA THR A 197 14.17 7.95 7.82
C THR A 197 15.42 7.55 7.03
N LEU A 198 16.62 7.73 7.60
CA LEU A 198 17.88 7.33 6.96
C LEU A 198 17.96 5.82 6.73
N MET A 199 17.40 5.02 7.65
CA MET A 199 17.36 3.57 7.47
C MET A 199 16.33 3.14 6.42
N LEU A 200 15.19 3.82 6.33
CA LEU A 200 14.19 3.63 5.29
C LEU A 200 14.76 3.91 3.90
N GLU A 201 15.55 4.96 3.74
CA GLU A 201 16.25 5.25 2.49
C GLU A 201 17.19 4.11 2.06
N LYS A 202 17.96 3.56 3.00
CA LYS A 202 18.82 2.40 2.75
C LYS A 202 17.99 1.16 2.41
N ALA A 203 16.92 0.91 3.17
CA ALA A 203 16.01 -0.21 2.97
C ALA A 203 15.42 -0.18 1.55
N CYS A 204 14.89 0.96 1.09
CA CYS A 204 14.32 1.12 -0.25
C CYS A 204 15.35 0.84 -1.37
N ARG A 205 16.64 1.03 -1.13
CA ARG A 205 17.69 0.72 -2.12
C ARG A 205 18.09 -0.75 -2.13
N GLU A 206 18.14 -1.38 -0.96
CA GLU A 206 18.67 -2.74 -0.80
C GLU A 206 17.59 -3.81 -0.98
N PHE A 207 16.40 -3.63 -0.37
CA PHE A 207 15.36 -4.65 -0.24
C PHE A 207 14.80 -5.17 -1.57
N ARG A 208 14.82 -4.34 -2.62
CA ARG A 208 14.44 -4.75 -3.97
C ARG A 208 15.22 -5.96 -4.51
N LYS A 209 16.45 -6.18 -4.03
CA LYS A 209 17.32 -7.29 -4.46
C LYS A 209 16.88 -8.64 -3.87
N TYR A 210 16.12 -8.60 -2.78
CA TYR A 210 15.81 -9.73 -1.92
C TYR A 210 14.32 -10.08 -1.89
N GLY A 211 13.51 -9.46 -2.76
CA GLY A 211 12.07 -9.68 -2.76
C GLY A 211 11.33 -9.08 -1.56
N ILE A 212 11.91 -8.08 -0.90
CA ILE A 212 11.29 -7.38 0.24
C ILE A 212 10.67 -6.08 -0.28
N GLY A 213 9.35 -6.01 -0.28
CA GLY A 213 8.59 -4.82 -0.64
C GLY A 213 8.31 -3.93 0.57
N ILE A 214 8.12 -2.64 0.32
CA ILE A 214 7.72 -1.66 1.35
C ILE A 214 6.48 -0.94 0.85
N LEU A 215 5.43 -0.91 1.66
CA LEU A 215 4.20 -0.18 1.46
C LEU A 215 4.09 0.93 2.51
N LEU A 216 4.17 2.18 2.06
CA LEU A 216 4.11 3.36 2.92
C LEU A 216 2.72 4.00 2.80
N ILE A 217 1.96 4.01 3.91
CA ILE A 217 0.62 4.60 3.96
C ILE A 217 0.69 5.93 4.69
N THR A 218 0.47 7.03 3.99
CA THR A 218 0.69 8.40 4.51
C THR A 218 -0.39 9.37 4.06
N HIS A 219 -0.47 10.53 4.72
CA HIS A 219 -1.35 11.63 4.32
C HIS A 219 -0.75 12.51 3.25
N SER A 220 0.57 12.68 3.27
CA SER A 220 1.33 13.56 2.37
C SER A 220 2.50 12.79 1.78
N PHE A 221 2.59 12.80 0.45
CA PHE A 221 3.73 12.22 -0.26
C PHE A 221 4.95 13.13 -0.15
N SER A 222 4.71 14.44 -0.19
CA SER A 222 5.73 15.49 -0.16
C SER A 222 6.49 15.60 1.17
N ASP A 223 6.13 14.82 2.18
CA ASP A 223 6.85 14.73 3.45
C ASP A 223 8.16 13.93 3.32
N PHE A 224 8.31 13.12 2.25
CA PHE A 224 9.48 12.25 2.06
C PHE A 224 10.54 12.86 1.14
N GLY A 225 11.80 12.59 1.44
CA GLY A 225 12.95 13.09 0.68
C GLY A 225 13.21 12.35 -0.64
N PRO A 226 13.99 12.93 -1.57
CA PRO A 226 14.27 12.35 -2.89
C PRO A 226 14.84 10.93 -2.87
N ALA A 227 15.60 10.58 -1.82
CA ALA A 227 16.21 9.26 -1.70
C ALA A 227 15.16 8.14 -1.50
N VAL A 228 14.10 8.38 -0.72
CA VAL A 228 12.97 7.45 -0.64
C VAL A 228 12.20 7.49 -1.96
N LEU A 229 11.80 8.69 -2.40
CA LEU A 229 10.92 8.87 -3.55
C LEU A 229 11.49 8.31 -4.87
N GLY A 230 12.80 8.42 -5.08
CA GLY A 230 13.48 7.92 -6.28
C GLY A 230 13.56 6.38 -6.36
N ASN A 231 13.29 5.68 -5.25
CA ASN A 231 13.28 4.22 -5.20
C ASN A 231 11.86 3.63 -5.22
N VAL A 232 10.81 4.46 -5.23
CA VAL A 232 9.42 4.00 -5.28
C VAL A 232 8.89 4.06 -6.72
N ALA A 233 8.49 2.91 -7.27
CA ALA A 233 7.97 2.83 -8.63
C ALA A 233 6.45 3.07 -8.72
N SER A 234 5.72 2.80 -7.63
CA SER A 234 4.25 2.77 -7.63
C SER A 234 3.64 3.75 -6.63
N GLU A 235 2.61 4.47 -7.06
CA GLU A 235 1.90 5.45 -6.25
C GLU A 235 0.39 5.23 -6.38
N ILE A 236 -0.31 5.17 -5.26
CA ILE A 236 -1.77 5.17 -5.18
C ILE A 236 -2.21 6.44 -4.47
N TRP A 237 -2.92 7.29 -5.21
CA TRP A 237 -3.39 8.59 -4.77
C TRP A 237 -4.90 8.56 -4.55
N PHE A 238 -5.30 8.51 -3.29
CA PHE A 238 -6.65 8.85 -2.88
C PHE A 238 -6.84 10.37 -2.89
N LYS A 239 -8.09 10.82 -2.67
CA LYS A 239 -8.42 12.24 -2.59
C LYS A 239 -7.46 12.97 -1.64
N THR A 240 -6.80 14.00 -2.12
CA THR A 240 -6.00 14.94 -1.32
C THR A 240 -6.33 16.37 -1.71
N SER A 241 -6.19 17.28 -0.76
CA SER A 241 -6.28 18.73 -0.95
C SER A 241 -4.98 19.43 -0.58
N TYR A 242 -3.89 18.68 -0.38
CA TYR A 242 -2.60 19.26 0.00
C TYR A 242 -1.89 19.84 -1.22
N ASP A 243 -1.63 21.14 -1.22
CA ASP A 243 -1.15 21.86 -2.41
C ASP A 243 0.17 21.33 -2.96
N LYS A 244 1.15 21.00 -2.11
CA LYS A 244 2.44 20.46 -2.59
C LYS A 244 2.27 19.15 -3.36
N ASP A 245 1.38 18.28 -2.88
CA ASP A 245 1.06 17.02 -3.56
C ASP A 245 0.28 17.28 -4.86
N LEU A 246 -0.69 18.20 -4.85
CA LEU A 246 -1.45 18.59 -6.04
C LEU A 246 -0.55 19.22 -7.11
N ASP A 247 0.42 20.04 -6.72
CA ASP A 247 1.38 20.65 -7.62
C ASP A 247 2.33 19.59 -8.21
N ARG A 248 2.78 18.62 -7.40
CA ARG A 248 3.54 17.45 -7.89
C ARG A 248 2.75 16.65 -8.92
N ILE A 249 1.48 16.34 -8.63
CA ILE A 249 0.59 15.63 -9.55
C ILE A 249 0.44 16.43 -10.85
N THR A 250 0.22 17.74 -10.74
CA THR A 250 0.08 18.65 -11.89
C THR A 250 1.33 18.64 -12.76
N HIS A 251 2.50 18.76 -12.14
CA HIS A 251 3.78 18.81 -12.84
C HIS A 251 4.12 17.47 -13.52
N ARG A 252 3.86 16.34 -12.86
CA ARG A 252 4.26 15.02 -13.35
C ARG A 252 3.27 14.42 -14.34
N TYR A 253 1.98 14.60 -14.11
CA TYR A 253 0.93 13.89 -14.87
C TYR A 253 0.05 14.85 -15.68
N GLY A 254 -0.14 16.09 -15.23
CA GLY A 254 -0.92 17.11 -15.91
C GLY A 254 -2.05 17.72 -15.05
N PRO A 255 -2.50 18.95 -15.35
CA PRO A 255 -3.55 19.65 -14.58
C PRO A 255 -4.91 18.93 -14.56
N GLU A 256 -5.20 18.11 -15.56
CA GLU A 256 -6.39 17.26 -15.61
C GLU A 256 -6.42 16.24 -14.46
N TYR A 257 -5.26 15.69 -14.06
CA TYR A 257 -5.17 14.71 -12.97
C TYR A 257 -5.34 15.39 -11.60
N ARG A 258 -4.83 16.63 -11.43
CA ARG A 258 -5.13 17.46 -10.25
C ARG A 258 -6.64 17.61 -10.08
N THR A 259 -7.32 17.97 -11.17
CA THR A 259 -8.78 18.18 -11.19
C THR A 259 -9.55 16.90 -10.89
N ALA A 260 -9.05 15.75 -11.34
CA ALA A 260 -9.66 14.45 -11.08
C ALA A 260 -9.47 14.00 -9.62
N ILE A 261 -8.27 14.13 -9.05
CA ILE A 261 -7.95 13.68 -7.69
C ILE A 261 -8.82 14.38 -6.64
N VAL A 262 -9.05 15.68 -6.76
CA VAL A 262 -9.88 16.43 -5.80
C VAL A 262 -11.35 16.03 -5.84
N LYS A 263 -11.78 15.34 -6.91
CA LYS A 263 -13.17 14.85 -7.11
C LYS A 263 -13.36 13.39 -6.74
N LEU A 264 -12.30 12.66 -6.40
CA LEU A 264 -12.38 11.25 -6.01
C LEU A 264 -13.31 11.07 -4.80
N LYS A 265 -14.12 10.02 -4.84
CA LYS A 265 -14.92 9.59 -3.68
C LYS A 265 -14.11 8.64 -2.79
N THR A 266 -14.63 8.36 -1.60
CA THR A 266 -14.04 7.32 -0.73
C THR A 266 -13.94 5.98 -1.47
N GLY A 267 -12.77 5.35 -1.39
CA GLY A 267 -12.48 4.10 -2.08
C GLY A 267 -12.07 4.27 -3.55
N GLU A 268 -12.17 5.48 -4.13
CA GLU A 268 -11.65 5.81 -5.45
C GLU A 268 -10.24 6.39 -5.34
N CYS A 269 -9.35 5.95 -6.21
CA CYS A 269 -7.97 6.41 -6.28
C CYS A 269 -7.48 6.56 -7.72
N MET A 270 -6.41 7.32 -7.88
CA MET A 270 -5.57 7.33 -9.07
C MET A 270 -4.34 6.45 -8.78
N ILE A 271 -4.00 5.54 -9.69
CA ILE A 271 -2.79 4.71 -9.62
C ILE A 271 -1.82 5.21 -10.68
N ALA A 272 -0.57 5.40 -10.29
CA ALA A 272 0.54 5.71 -11.18
C ALA A 272 1.68 4.71 -10.97
N ASN A 273 2.19 4.17 -12.08
CA ASN A 273 3.37 3.33 -12.10
C ASN A 273 4.08 3.55 -13.44
N VAL A 274 5.41 3.64 -13.41
CA VAL A 274 6.20 4.00 -14.60
C VAL A 274 6.18 2.94 -15.70
N GLU A 275 5.94 1.67 -15.36
CA GLU A 275 5.97 0.53 -16.28
C GLU A 275 4.63 0.28 -16.99
N TYR A 276 3.53 0.87 -16.50
CA TYR A 276 2.19 0.65 -17.03
C TYR A 276 1.62 1.89 -17.69
N ASN A 277 0.73 1.67 -18.66
CA ASN A 277 -0.06 2.73 -19.31
C ASN A 277 0.79 3.92 -19.79
N TYR A 278 2.01 3.65 -20.27
CA TYR A 278 2.96 4.66 -20.72
C TYR A 278 3.23 5.73 -19.65
N SER A 279 3.35 5.29 -18.39
CA SER A 279 3.46 6.12 -17.19
C SER A 279 2.28 7.07 -16.93
N LYS A 280 1.17 6.93 -17.67
CA LYS A 280 -0.05 7.72 -17.43
C LYS A 280 -0.87 7.08 -16.32
N PRO A 281 -1.31 7.85 -15.32
CA PRO A 281 -2.15 7.30 -14.28
C PRO A 281 -3.50 6.80 -14.80
N TRP A 282 -4.10 5.87 -14.08
CA TRP A 282 -5.47 5.40 -14.30
C TRP A 282 -6.24 5.38 -12.99
N PHE A 283 -7.57 5.29 -13.07
CA PHE A 283 -8.42 5.41 -11.89
C PHE A 283 -9.04 4.07 -11.51
N VAL A 284 -9.03 3.75 -10.23
CA VAL A 284 -9.53 2.48 -9.68
C VAL A 284 -10.41 2.76 -8.48
N LYS A 285 -11.51 2.01 -8.36
CA LYS A 285 -12.28 1.88 -7.13
C LYS A 285 -11.87 0.58 -6.46
N PHE A 286 -11.38 0.66 -5.22
CA PHE A 286 -10.93 -0.49 -4.45
C PHE A 286 -12.10 -1.38 -4.02
N ARG A 287 -11.88 -2.71 -4.05
CA ARG A 287 -12.84 -3.69 -3.53
C ARG A 287 -12.94 -3.61 -2.00
N PRO A 288 -14.07 -4.07 -1.40
CA PRO A 288 -14.15 -4.26 0.04
C PRO A 288 -13.22 -5.40 0.51
N LEU A 289 -12.99 -5.46 1.82
CA LEU A 289 -12.14 -6.46 2.48
C LEU A 289 -12.84 -7.82 2.60
N TYR A 290 -12.05 -8.88 2.55
CA TYR A 290 -12.45 -10.26 2.87
C TYR A 290 -12.43 -10.53 4.38
N HIS A 291 -11.49 -9.93 5.09
CA HIS A 291 -11.40 -10.01 6.56
C HIS A 291 -12.24 -8.92 7.24
N LYS A 292 -12.35 -9.06 8.57
CA LYS A 292 -12.99 -8.08 9.45
C LYS A 292 -12.17 -6.80 9.53
N PHE A 293 -12.85 -5.67 9.37
CA PHE A 293 -12.24 -4.34 9.54
C PHE A 293 -12.31 -3.88 10.99
#